data_AF-A0A2M7Q7G8-F1
#
_entry.id   AF-A0A2M7Q7G8-F1
#
_cell.length_a   1.000
_cell.length_b   1.000
_cell.length_c   1.000
_cell.angle_alpha   90.00
_cell.angle_beta   90.00
_cell.angle_gamma   90.00
#
_symmetry.space_group_name_H-M   'P 1'
#
loop_
_entity.id
_entity.type
_entity.pdbx_description
1 polymer ?
#
loop_
_entity_poly.entity_id
_entity_poly.type
_entity_poly.pdbx_seq_one_letter_code
_entity_poly.pdbx_strand_id
1 'polypeptide(L)'
;EIYYTKNRQYPNVSTWSALQGELVNSEMGISAIPNDPVPNQIYYYGVDSTDFQSYVLGAKFSTPDHSALKEPTELDGTVLGVNCDDPVFCVRF
;
A
#
# COMPACT_ATOMS: atom_id res chain seq x y z
N GLU A 1 -6.47 -7.41 4.32
CA GLU A 1 -7.64 -8.27 4.63
C GLU A 1 -7.53 -9.16 5.87
N ILE A 2 -6.61 -10.14 5.95
CA ILE A 2 -6.55 -11.07 7.12
C ILE A 2 -6.36 -10.31 8.45
N TYR A 3 -5.48 -9.29 8.47
CA TYR A 3 -5.29 -8.42 9.63
C TYR A 3 -6.59 -7.77 10.12
N TYR A 4 -7.35 -7.20 9.17
CA TYR A 4 -8.60 -6.53 9.47
C TYR A 4 -9.65 -7.49 10.05
N THR A 5 -9.68 -8.73 9.59
CA THR A 5 -10.60 -9.75 10.12
C THR A 5 -10.36 -10.00 11.61
N LYS A 6 -9.09 -10.03 12.04
CA LYS A 6 -8.69 -10.24 13.44
C LYS A 6 -8.85 -8.98 14.30
N ASN A 7 -8.43 -7.82 13.78
CA ASN A 7 -8.28 -6.60 14.57
C ASN A 7 -9.41 -5.58 14.38
N ARG A 8 -10.30 -5.81 13.39
CA ARG A 8 -11.38 -4.90 13.00
C ARG A 8 -10.93 -3.51 12.53
N GLN A 9 -9.66 -3.39 12.18
CA GLN A 9 -9.00 -2.18 11.68
C GLN A 9 -7.74 -2.58 10.90
N TYR A 10 -7.24 -1.71 10.02
CA TYR A 10 -5.96 -1.91 9.34
C TYR A 10 -4.77 -1.50 10.23
N PRO A 11 -3.55 -1.98 9.95
CA PRO A 11 -2.33 -1.59 10.65
C PRO A 11 -2.15 -0.07 10.74
N ASN A 12 -2.00 0.46 11.96
CA ASN A 12 -1.65 1.86 12.21
C ASN A 12 -0.15 2.10 11.97
N VAL A 13 0.23 1.99 10.71
CA VAL A 13 1.58 2.25 10.20
C VAL A 13 1.45 2.91 8.84
N SER A 14 2.46 3.65 8.40
CA SER A 14 2.38 4.49 7.19
C SER A 14 3.51 4.23 6.19
N THR A 15 4.19 3.08 6.31
CA THR A 15 5.24 2.69 5.36
C THR A 15 5.13 1.20 5.07
N TRP A 16 5.61 0.79 3.88
CA TRP A 16 5.66 -0.61 3.51
C TRP A 16 6.48 -1.45 4.48
N SER A 17 7.67 -0.98 4.87
CA SER A 17 8.53 -1.71 5.81
C SER A 17 7.86 -1.90 7.18
N ALA A 18 7.16 -0.89 7.69
CA ALA A 18 6.42 -1.02 8.94
C ALA A 18 5.21 -1.96 8.79
N LEU A 19 4.51 -1.94 7.66
CA LEU A 19 3.43 -2.90 7.36
C LEU A 19 3.97 -4.33 7.33
N GLN A 20 5.10 -4.58 6.67
CA GLN A 20 5.73 -5.89 6.64
C GLN A 20 6.01 -6.39 8.05
N GLY A 21 6.61 -5.54 8.90
CA GLY A 21 6.88 -5.86 10.29
C GLY A 21 5.60 -6.18 11.08
N GLU A 22 4.59 -5.32 10.99
CA GLU A 22 3.31 -5.50 11.70
C GLU A 22 2.61 -6.80 11.27
N LEU A 23 2.57 -7.11 9.97
CA LEU A 23 1.94 -8.32 9.46
C LEU A 23 2.69 -9.58 9.85
N VAL A 24 4.02 -9.59 9.80
CA VAL A 24 4.83 -10.76 10.21
C VAL A 24 4.72 -11.00 11.72
N ASN A 25 4.68 -9.95 12.52
CA ASN A 25 4.61 -10.04 13.99
C ASN A 25 3.19 -10.28 14.53
N SER A 26 2.16 -10.24 13.67
CA SER A 26 0.76 -10.38 14.07
C SER A 26 0.30 -11.82 14.45
N GLU A 27 1.21 -12.79 14.35
CA GLU A 27 0.96 -14.22 14.59
C GLU A 27 -0.16 -14.82 13.71
N MET A 28 -0.37 -14.28 12.50
CA MET A 28 -1.41 -14.72 11.56
C MET A 28 -0.91 -15.71 10.50
N GLY A 29 0.25 -16.32 10.71
CA GLY A 29 0.86 -17.26 9.74
C GLY A 29 1.49 -16.59 8.52
N ILE A 30 1.67 -15.27 8.55
CA ILE A 30 2.40 -14.52 7.53
C ILE A 30 3.89 -14.56 7.88
N SER A 31 4.70 -15.26 7.08
CA SER A 31 6.14 -15.38 7.32
C SER A 31 6.97 -14.31 6.60
N ALA A 32 6.45 -13.75 5.52
CA ALA A 32 7.09 -12.70 4.74
C ALA A 32 6.05 -11.98 3.85
N ILE A 33 6.33 -10.73 3.55
CA ILE A 33 5.60 -9.91 2.57
C ILE A 33 6.64 -9.41 1.56
N PRO A 34 6.47 -9.65 0.24
CA PRO A 34 7.50 -9.35 -0.75
C PRO A 34 7.69 -7.84 -0.95
N ASN A 35 8.83 -7.45 -1.51
CA ASN A 35 9.01 -6.13 -2.09
C ASN A 35 8.59 -6.15 -3.57
N ASP A 36 8.63 -4.97 -4.19
CA ASP A 36 8.53 -4.86 -5.64
C ASP A 36 9.62 -5.73 -6.30
N PRO A 37 9.30 -6.51 -7.36
CA PRO A 37 10.27 -7.36 -8.04
C PRO A 37 11.41 -6.58 -8.72
N VAL A 38 11.23 -5.28 -8.97
CA VAL A 38 12.30 -4.43 -9.50
C VAL A 38 13.33 -4.14 -8.41
N PRO A 39 14.62 -4.41 -8.65
CA PRO A 39 15.67 -4.20 -7.64
C PRO A 39 15.65 -2.80 -7.03
N ASN A 40 15.79 -2.73 -5.71
CA ASN A 40 15.79 -1.50 -4.91
C ASN A 40 14.47 -0.70 -4.93
N GLN A 41 13.36 -1.31 -5.37
CA GLN A 41 12.03 -0.72 -5.23
C GLN A 41 11.24 -1.40 -4.12
N ILE A 42 10.32 -0.65 -3.54
CA ILE A 42 9.34 -1.12 -2.55
C ILE A 42 7.96 -0.65 -3.00
N TYR A 43 6.93 -1.36 -2.56
CA TYR A 43 5.58 -0.82 -2.64
C TYR A 43 5.42 0.34 -1.65
N TYR A 44 4.37 1.12 -1.85
CA TYR A 44 3.97 2.20 -0.96
C TYR A 44 2.70 1.78 -0.22
N TYR A 45 2.58 2.21 1.03
CA TYR A 45 1.43 1.94 1.86
C TYR A 45 1.10 3.19 2.68
N GLY A 46 -0.18 3.53 2.74
CA GLY A 46 -0.73 4.54 3.63
C GLY A 46 -2.05 4.05 4.21
N VAL A 47 -2.41 4.53 5.39
CA VAL A 47 -3.65 4.15 6.08
C VAL A 47 -4.37 5.42 6.54
N ASP A 48 -5.69 5.38 6.58
CA ASP A 48 -6.46 6.46 7.21
C ASP A 48 -6.12 6.53 8.70
N SER A 49 -5.49 7.63 9.11
CA SER A 49 -5.05 7.83 10.49
C SER A 49 -6.20 8.11 11.47
N THR A 50 -7.42 8.31 10.97
CA THR A 50 -8.58 8.69 11.78
C THR A 50 -9.27 7.48 12.39
N ASP A 51 -9.55 6.47 11.56
CA ASP A 51 -10.32 5.29 11.94
C ASP A 51 -9.65 3.97 11.53
N PHE A 52 -8.58 4.03 10.74
CA PHE A 52 -7.88 2.86 10.20
C PHE A 52 -8.79 1.91 9.41
N GLN A 53 -9.82 2.47 8.77
CA GLN A 53 -10.81 1.71 8.00
C GLN A 53 -10.55 1.67 6.49
N SER A 54 -9.58 2.44 6.01
CA SER A 54 -9.15 2.41 4.61
C SER A 54 -7.65 2.52 4.48
N TYR A 55 -7.11 1.99 3.39
CA TYR A 55 -5.68 2.06 3.07
C TYR A 55 -5.45 2.29 1.59
N VAL A 56 -4.25 2.76 1.25
CA VAL A 56 -3.77 2.90 -0.13
C VAL A 56 -2.55 2.02 -0.33
N LEU A 57 -2.47 1.39 -1.50
CA LEU A 57 -1.27 0.74 -1.99
C LEU A 57 -0.80 1.47 -3.23
N GLY A 58 0.51 1.71 -3.31
CA GLY A 58 1.14 2.29 -4.50
C GLY A 58 2.25 1.38 -5.02
N ALA A 59 2.45 1.38 -6.33
CA ALA A 59 3.58 0.74 -6.98
C ALA A 59 4.20 1.69 -8.00
N LYS A 60 5.53 1.71 -8.08
CA LYS A 60 6.25 2.58 -9.00
C LYS A 60 6.58 1.84 -10.29
N PHE A 61 6.11 2.37 -11.40
CA PHE A 61 6.36 1.80 -12.72
C PHE A 61 7.51 2.53 -13.43
N SER A 62 8.04 1.91 -14.48
CA SER A 62 9.13 2.50 -15.29
C SER A 62 8.64 3.62 -16.20
N THR A 63 7.35 3.64 -16.54
CA THR A 63 6.73 4.61 -17.44
C THR A 63 5.60 5.36 -16.72
N PRO A 64 5.59 6.70 -16.76
CA PRO A 64 4.52 7.49 -16.16
C PRO A 64 3.24 7.47 -16.99
N ASP A 65 3.29 7.24 -18.30
CA ASP A 65 2.11 7.33 -19.18
C ASP A 65 1.76 5.97 -19.79
N HIS A 66 1.36 5.02 -18.93
CA HIS A 66 0.89 3.71 -19.41
C HIS A 66 -0.63 3.69 -19.45
N SER A 67 -1.21 3.62 -20.66
CA SER A 67 -2.66 3.69 -20.85
C SER A 67 -3.45 2.64 -20.09
N ALA A 68 -2.89 1.44 -19.90
CA ALA A 68 -3.53 0.37 -19.12
C ALA A 68 -3.55 0.62 -17.59
N LEU A 69 -2.84 1.64 -17.11
CA LEU A 69 -2.83 2.02 -15.70
C LEU A 69 -3.75 3.22 -15.42
N LYS A 70 -4.18 3.94 -16.45
CA LYS A 70 -5.11 5.08 -16.37
C LYS A 70 -6.57 4.61 -16.28
N GLU A 71 -6.84 3.74 -15.33
CA GLU A 71 -8.18 3.23 -15.05
C GLU A 71 -8.92 4.14 -14.07
N PRO A 72 -10.27 4.19 -14.05
CA PRO A 72 -11.03 5.06 -13.15
C PRO A 72 -10.80 4.83 -11.65
N THR A 73 -10.17 3.72 -11.28
CA THR A 73 -9.84 3.36 -9.89
C THR A 73 -8.44 3.81 -9.47
N GLU A 74 -7.65 4.31 -10.41
CA GLU A 74 -6.35 4.92 -10.19
C GLU A 74 -6.56 6.29 -9.49
N LEU A 75 -5.59 6.72 -8.68
CA LEU A 75 -5.70 7.88 -7.82
C LEU A 75 -4.44 8.74 -7.93
N ASP A 76 -4.59 9.97 -8.42
CA ASP A 76 -3.52 10.97 -8.46
C ASP A 76 -3.37 11.77 -7.15
N GLY A 77 -2.19 12.37 -6.96
CA GLY A 77 -1.90 13.29 -5.86
C GLY A 77 -1.52 12.61 -4.54
N THR A 78 -1.64 13.33 -3.43
CA THR A 78 -1.34 12.75 -2.10
C THR A 78 -2.56 12.05 -1.52
N VAL A 79 -2.50 10.72 -1.43
CA VAL A 79 -3.57 9.87 -0.90
C VAL A 79 -3.07 9.16 0.36
N LEU A 80 -3.72 9.40 1.51
CA LEU A 80 -3.37 8.79 2.80
C LEU A 80 -1.85 8.85 3.14
N GLY A 81 -1.19 9.93 2.74
CA GLY A 81 0.25 10.15 2.97
C GLY A 81 1.19 9.56 1.91
N VAL A 82 0.67 8.86 0.90
CA VAL A 82 1.44 8.38 -0.26
C VAL A 82 1.33 9.40 -1.39
N ASN A 83 2.45 9.76 -2.03
CA ASN A 83 2.43 10.50 -3.28
C ASN A 83 2.16 9.53 -4.44
N CYS A 84 0.98 9.65 -5.02
CA CYS A 84 0.47 8.84 -6.12
C CYS A 84 0.52 9.59 -7.46
N ASP A 85 1.31 10.68 -7.54
CA ASP A 85 1.63 11.25 -8.85
C ASP A 85 2.52 10.28 -9.64
N ASP A 86 2.26 10.17 -10.94
CA ASP A 86 3.02 9.34 -11.86
C ASP A 86 4.55 9.51 -11.69
N PRO A 87 5.33 8.40 -11.67
CA PRO A 87 4.94 7.05 -12.10
C PRO A 87 4.49 6.12 -10.96
N VAL A 88 4.00 6.66 -9.83
CA VAL A 88 3.47 5.86 -8.72
C VAL A 88 1.96 5.73 -8.88
N PHE A 89 1.50 4.54 -9.26
CA PHE A 89 0.08 4.28 -9.44
C PHE A 89 -0.50 3.73 -8.14
N CYS A 90 -1.59 4.34 -7.68
CA CYS A 90 -2.22 4.00 -6.41
C CYS A 90 -3.63 3.42 -6.56
N VAL A 91 -3.98 2.55 -5.62
CA VAL A 91 -5.34 2.02 -5.42
C VAL A 91 -5.72 2.09 -3.95
N ARG A 92 -6.96 2.50 -3.67
CA ARG A 92 -7.52 2.59 -2.32
C ARG A 92 -8.54 1.49 -2.05
N PHE A 93 -8.52 0.97 -0.82
CA PHE A 93 -9.42 -0.04 -0.29
C PHE A 93 -10.02 0.40 1.04
#